data_AF-G2R3M3-F1
#
_entry.id   AF-G2R3M3-F1
#
_cell.length_a   1.000
_cell.length_b   1.000
_cell.length_c   1.000
_cell.angle_alpha   90.00
_cell.angle_beta   90.00
_cell.angle_gamma   90.00
#
_symmetry.space_group_name_H-M   'P 1'
#
loop_
_entity.id
_entity.type
_entity.pdbx_description
1 polymer ?
#
loop_
_entity_poly.entity_id
_entity_poly.type
_entity_poly.pdbx_seq_one_letter_code
_entity_poly.pdbx_strand_id
1 'polypeptide(L)'
;MTAFIKQEATEKAREIEIKADEEFAIEKSKLVRQETDAIDAAYRKKFKQATMSQQITQSTVANKTRLRVLGARQALLDDIFAAAEKRLGEATQDKARYAAVLKGLLLEGFYALSESDVRVRARKADYEIVREAIGAAAAEYKEKTGSEVAATIDEEDDLPDGR
;
A
#
# COMPACT_ATOMS: atom_id res chain seq x y z
N MET A 1 52.93 55.24 66.22
CA MET A 1 53.27 53.85 65.81
C MET A 1 52.04 52.95 65.79
N THR A 2 51.24 52.88 66.85
CA THR A 2 50.00 52.08 66.92
C THR A 2 48.90 52.48 65.91
N ALA A 3 48.69 53.78 65.68
CA ALA A 3 47.72 54.26 64.69
C ALA A 3 48.07 53.85 63.24
N PHE A 4 49.37 53.84 62.91
CA PHE A 4 49.87 53.41 61.60
C PHE A 4 49.62 51.91 61.37
N ILE A 5 49.95 51.07 62.36
CA ILE A 5 49.69 49.62 62.31
C ILE A 5 48.20 49.33 62.12
N LYS A 6 47.32 50.09 62.80
CA LYS A 6 45.86 49.94 62.65
C LYS A 6 45.37 50.36 61.27
N GLN A 7 45.90 51.44 60.72
CA GLN A 7 45.55 51.88 59.37
C GLN A 7 46.00 50.86 58.32
N GLU A 8 47.25 50.38 58.39
CA GLU A 8 47.79 49.37 57.49
C GLU A 8 46.99 48.05 57.55
N ALA A 9 46.61 47.61 58.76
CA ALA A 9 45.74 46.45 58.93
C ALA A 9 44.34 46.65 58.30
N THR A 10 43.81 47.88 58.35
CA THR A 10 42.49 48.21 57.79
C THR A 10 42.53 48.29 56.27
N GLU A 11 43.57 48.86 55.69
CA GLU A 11 43.81 48.87 54.24
C GLU A 11 44.00 47.45 53.70
N LYS A 12 44.78 46.62 54.39
CA LYS A 12 45.00 45.22 54.00
C LYS A 12 43.73 44.37 54.12
N ALA A 13 42.93 44.58 55.17
CA ALA A 13 41.63 43.92 55.29
C ALA A 13 40.68 44.31 54.15
N ARG A 14 40.66 45.61 53.79
CA ARG A 14 39.84 46.11 52.68
C ARG A 14 40.31 45.58 51.32
N GLU A 15 41.61 45.45 51.11
CA GLU A 15 42.15 44.85 49.88
C GLU A 15 41.75 43.37 49.76
N ILE A 16 41.78 42.61 50.87
CA ILE A 16 41.32 41.21 50.91
C ILE A 16 39.82 41.13 50.59
N GLU A 17 39.00 42.02 51.17
CA GLU A 17 37.56 42.04 50.93
C GLU A 17 37.24 42.34 49.47
N ILE A 18 37.88 43.35 48.87
CA ILE A 18 37.70 43.67 47.44
C ILE A 18 38.08 42.49 46.55
N LYS A 19 39.23 41.83 46.82
CA LYS A 19 39.65 40.65 46.05
C LYS A 19 38.70 39.47 46.23
N ALA A 20 38.18 39.26 47.43
CA ALA A 20 37.21 38.20 47.69
C ALA A 20 35.90 38.42 46.92
N ASP A 21 35.42 39.67 46.84
CA ASP A 21 34.22 40.02 46.07
C ASP A 21 34.45 39.85 44.55
N GLU A 22 35.62 40.26 44.05
CA GLU A 22 36.01 40.05 42.65
C GLU A 22 36.09 38.55 42.30
N GLU A 23 36.77 37.76 43.12
CA GLU A 23 36.88 36.31 42.93
C GLU A 23 35.51 35.62 43.04
N PHE A 24 34.67 36.03 44.00
CA PHE A 24 33.30 35.52 44.13
C PHE A 24 32.48 35.78 42.87
N ALA A 25 32.53 37.00 42.32
CA ALA A 25 31.81 37.35 41.11
C ALA A 25 32.29 36.52 39.90
N ILE A 26 33.60 36.31 39.78
CA ILE A 26 34.22 35.51 38.71
C ILE A 26 33.82 34.04 38.82
N GLU A 27 34.00 33.40 39.99
CA GLU A 27 33.68 31.98 40.16
C GLU A 27 32.18 31.72 40.06
N LYS A 28 31.33 32.61 40.59
CA LYS A 28 29.88 32.52 40.40
C LYS A 28 29.51 32.57 38.92
N SER A 29 30.04 33.54 38.17
CA SER A 29 29.77 33.68 36.74
C SER A 29 30.23 32.45 35.95
N LYS A 30 31.40 31.92 36.30
CA LYS A 30 31.96 30.70 35.69
C LYS A 30 31.10 29.46 35.97
N LEU A 31 30.69 29.24 37.21
CA LEU A 31 29.80 28.13 37.58
C LEU A 31 28.45 28.22 36.85
N VAL A 32 27.82 29.40 36.86
CA VAL A 32 26.54 29.59 36.17
C VAL A 32 26.71 29.33 34.68
N ARG A 33 27.75 29.86 34.05
CA ARG A 33 27.97 29.66 32.61
C ARG A 33 28.20 28.19 32.25
N GLN A 34 29.01 27.47 33.03
CA GLN A 34 29.26 26.05 32.82
C GLN A 34 27.98 25.21 32.88
N GLU A 35 27.16 25.42 33.91
CA GLU A 35 25.88 24.71 34.04
C GLU A 35 24.87 25.12 32.96
N THR A 36 24.85 26.41 32.57
CA THR A 36 23.98 26.89 31.48
C THR A 36 24.37 26.24 30.15
N ASP A 37 25.67 26.15 29.84
CA ASP A 37 26.17 25.49 28.63
C ASP A 37 25.82 23.99 28.62
N ALA A 38 25.89 23.31 29.77
CA ALA A 38 25.49 21.91 29.93
C ALA A 38 23.98 21.70 29.71
N ILE A 39 23.14 22.57 30.30
CA ILE A 39 21.68 22.56 30.13
C ILE A 39 21.33 22.81 28.67
N ASP A 40 21.93 23.80 28.02
CA ASP A 40 21.70 24.13 26.61
C ASP A 40 22.06 22.96 25.70
N ALA A 41 23.19 22.29 25.94
CA ALA A 41 23.59 21.11 25.17
C ALA A 41 22.57 19.96 25.32
N ALA A 42 22.09 19.71 26.53
CA ALA A 42 21.06 18.69 26.79
C ALA A 42 19.72 19.05 26.12
N TYR A 43 19.30 20.31 26.17
CA TYR A 43 18.08 20.79 25.53
C TYR A 43 18.17 20.74 24.00
N ARG A 44 19.31 21.10 23.41
CA ARG A 44 19.54 20.96 21.96
C ARG A 44 19.36 19.51 21.51
N LYS A 45 19.90 18.55 22.27
CA LYS A 45 19.73 17.11 21.97
C LYS A 45 18.26 16.68 22.07
N LYS A 46 17.57 17.05 23.15
CA LYS A 46 16.13 16.75 23.33
C LYS A 46 15.29 17.35 22.22
N PHE A 47 15.55 18.61 21.85
CA PHE A 47 14.82 19.30 20.79
C PHE A 47 15.04 18.62 19.43
N LYS A 48 16.29 18.27 19.08
CA LYS A 48 16.58 17.54 17.83
C LYS A 48 15.86 16.20 17.77
N GLN A 49 15.83 15.45 18.88
CA GLN A 49 15.11 14.17 18.96
C GLN A 49 13.60 14.35 18.82
N ALA A 50 13.01 15.33 19.51
CA ALA A 50 11.58 15.62 19.42
C ALA A 50 11.17 16.02 18.00
N THR A 51 11.92 16.93 17.36
CA THR A 51 11.66 17.36 15.98
C THR A 51 11.75 16.19 15.00
N MET A 52 12.76 15.33 15.13
CA MET A 52 12.89 14.14 14.29
C MET A 52 11.73 13.16 14.51
N SER A 53 11.33 12.91 15.76
CA SER A 53 10.17 12.07 16.09
C SER A 53 8.88 12.63 15.49
N GLN A 54 8.70 13.95 15.50
CA GLN A 54 7.54 14.60 14.91
C GLN A 54 7.52 14.45 13.38
N GLN A 55 8.67 14.61 12.72
CA GLN A 55 8.80 14.38 11.27
C GLN A 55 8.49 12.93 10.88
N ILE A 56 9.02 11.96 11.64
CA ILE A 56 8.72 10.53 11.43
C ILE A 56 7.23 10.26 11.59
N THR A 57 6.61 10.83 12.63
CA THR A 57 5.17 10.67 12.89
C THR A 57 4.34 11.25 11.75
N GLN A 58 4.67 12.45 11.29
CA GLN A 58 3.99 13.10 10.16
C GLN A 58 4.10 12.25 8.88
N SER A 59 5.30 11.77 8.56
CA SER A 59 5.53 10.89 7.41
C SER A 59 4.75 9.58 7.51
N THR A 60 4.72 8.97 8.70
CA THR A 60 4.00 7.73 8.97
C THR A 60 2.49 7.91 8.79
N VAL A 61 1.94 9.00 9.33
CA VAL A 61 0.50 9.32 9.17
C VAL A 61 0.17 9.58 7.71
N ALA A 62 0.99 10.34 6.98
CA ALA A 62 0.78 10.60 5.56
C ALA A 62 0.78 9.29 4.74
N ASN A 63 1.75 8.41 4.97
CA ASN A 63 1.81 7.13 4.28
C ASN A 63 0.63 6.20 4.67
N LYS A 64 0.23 6.17 5.93
CA LYS A 64 -0.94 5.40 6.39
C LYS A 64 -2.22 5.88 5.70
N THR A 65 -2.41 7.19 5.57
CA THR A 65 -3.54 7.78 4.86
C THR A 65 -3.50 7.41 3.38
N ARG A 66 -2.33 7.48 2.73
CA ARG A 66 -2.14 7.07 1.33
C ARG A 66 -2.51 5.61 1.12
N LEU A 67 -2.04 4.70 1.98
CA LEU A 67 -2.36 3.28 1.91
C LEU A 67 -3.86 3.03 2.13
N ARG A 68 -4.51 3.76 3.04
CA ARG A 68 -5.97 3.66 3.24
C ARG A 68 -6.73 4.08 2.00
N VAL A 69 -6.33 5.16 1.32
CA VAL A 69 -6.96 5.60 0.07
C VAL A 69 -6.76 4.56 -1.03
N LEU A 70 -5.55 4.02 -1.18
CA LEU A 70 -5.27 2.96 -2.16
C LEU A 70 -6.09 1.69 -1.88
N GLY A 71 -6.18 1.26 -0.62
CA GLY A 71 -6.99 0.12 -0.22
C GLY A 71 -8.48 0.32 -0.50
N ALA A 72 -9.01 1.52 -0.22
CA ALA A 72 -10.40 1.85 -0.54
C ALA A 72 -10.68 1.86 -2.06
N ARG A 73 -9.72 2.33 -2.86
CA ARG A 73 -9.83 2.27 -4.33
C ARG A 73 -9.83 0.84 -4.83
N GLN A 74 -8.97 -0.02 -4.30
CA GLN A 74 -8.93 -1.43 -4.68
C GLN A 74 -10.24 -2.14 -4.31
N ALA A 75 -10.73 -1.94 -3.07
CA ALA A 75 -12.00 -2.51 -2.64
C ALA A 75 -13.16 -2.11 -3.57
N LEU A 76 -13.21 -0.84 -4.00
CA LEU A 76 -14.24 -0.37 -4.93
C LEU A 76 -14.13 -1.03 -6.32
N LEU A 77 -12.91 -1.29 -6.82
CA LEU A 77 -12.72 -2.04 -8.05
C LEU A 77 -13.16 -3.50 -7.88
N ASP A 78 -12.78 -4.13 -6.77
CA ASP A 78 -13.15 -5.51 -6.46
C ASP A 78 -14.67 -5.65 -6.37
N ASP A 79 -15.36 -4.68 -5.75
CA ASP A 79 -16.83 -4.63 -5.68
C ASP A 79 -17.47 -4.49 -7.08
N ILE A 80 -16.89 -3.68 -7.96
CA ILE A 80 -17.35 -3.53 -9.35
C ILE A 80 -17.19 -4.85 -10.11
N PHE A 81 -16.04 -5.51 -9.99
CA PHE A 81 -15.81 -6.81 -10.64
C PHE A 81 -16.74 -7.88 -10.07
N ALA A 82 -16.94 -7.94 -8.77
CA ALA A 82 -17.88 -8.87 -8.14
C ALA A 82 -19.33 -8.61 -8.59
N ALA A 83 -19.73 -7.34 -8.73
CA ALA A 83 -21.04 -7.00 -9.27
C ALA A 83 -21.18 -7.38 -10.75
N ALA A 84 -20.15 -7.17 -11.56
CA ALA A 84 -20.13 -7.58 -12.96
C ALA A 84 -20.19 -9.10 -13.11
N GLU A 85 -19.43 -9.84 -12.31
CA GLU A 85 -19.44 -11.32 -12.28
C GLU A 85 -20.82 -11.86 -11.92
N LYS A 86 -21.49 -11.27 -10.92
CA LYS A 86 -22.88 -11.61 -10.58
C LYS A 86 -23.83 -11.37 -11.76
N ARG A 87 -23.70 -10.25 -12.46
CA ARG A 87 -24.52 -9.94 -13.64
C ARG A 87 -24.24 -10.89 -14.81
N LEU A 88 -23.01 -11.37 -14.95
CA LEU A 88 -22.68 -12.41 -15.92
C LEU A 88 -23.37 -13.73 -15.57
N GLY A 89 -23.41 -14.11 -14.30
CA GLY A 89 -24.18 -15.27 -13.82
C GLY A 89 -25.69 -15.12 -14.03
N GLU A 90 -26.26 -13.93 -13.87
CA GLU A 90 -27.67 -13.66 -14.22
C GLU A 90 -27.92 -13.84 -15.72
N ALA A 91 -26.98 -13.42 -16.57
CA ALA A 91 -27.09 -13.56 -18.02
C ALA A 91 -27.07 -15.02 -18.50
N THR A 92 -26.55 -15.97 -17.71
CA THR A 92 -26.62 -17.40 -18.03
C THR A 92 -27.99 -18.02 -17.76
N GLN A 93 -28.89 -17.33 -17.05
CA GLN A 93 -30.25 -17.81 -16.80
C GLN A 93 -31.16 -17.72 -18.05
N ASP A 94 -30.89 -16.76 -18.94
CA ASP A 94 -31.56 -16.66 -20.23
C ASP A 94 -30.91 -17.63 -21.23
N LYS A 95 -31.51 -18.81 -21.39
CA LYS A 95 -31.00 -19.88 -22.25
C LYS A 95 -30.78 -19.44 -23.70
N ALA A 96 -31.64 -18.59 -24.25
CA ALA A 96 -31.54 -18.16 -25.64
C ALA A 96 -30.35 -17.21 -25.84
N ARG A 97 -30.22 -16.24 -24.94
CA ARG A 97 -29.07 -15.33 -24.95
C ARG A 97 -27.77 -16.07 -24.65
N TYR A 98 -27.79 -17.00 -23.70
CA TYR A 98 -26.63 -17.79 -23.32
C TYR A 98 -26.15 -18.71 -24.45
N ALA A 99 -27.06 -19.39 -25.15
CA ALA A 99 -26.71 -20.23 -26.31
C ALA A 99 -26.07 -19.41 -27.44
N ALA A 100 -26.59 -18.20 -27.71
CA ALA A 100 -25.99 -17.31 -28.71
C ALA A 100 -24.57 -16.86 -28.34
N VAL A 101 -24.33 -16.57 -27.05
CA VAL A 101 -22.99 -16.21 -26.55
C VAL A 101 -22.05 -17.41 -26.62
N LEU A 102 -22.48 -18.60 -26.19
CA LEU A 102 -21.67 -19.82 -26.26
C LEU A 102 -21.28 -20.16 -27.69
N LYS A 103 -22.20 -20.04 -28.66
CA LYS A 103 -21.89 -20.21 -30.08
C LYS A 103 -20.78 -19.24 -30.52
N GLY A 104 -20.86 -17.97 -30.13
CA GLY A 104 -19.84 -16.97 -30.46
C GLY A 104 -18.46 -17.28 -29.88
N LEU A 105 -18.41 -17.68 -28.60
CA LEU A 105 -17.17 -18.06 -27.92
C LEU A 105 -16.52 -19.31 -28.54
N LEU A 106 -17.32 -20.32 -28.91
CA LEU A 106 -16.83 -21.51 -29.60
C LEU A 106 -16.30 -21.17 -30.99
N LEU A 107 -17.01 -20.32 -31.74
CA LEU A 107 -16.59 -19.88 -33.06
C LEU A 107 -15.25 -19.11 -33.01
N GLU A 108 -15.09 -18.22 -32.02
CA GLU A 108 -13.83 -17.51 -31.76
C GLU A 108 -12.68 -18.49 -31.48
N GLY A 109 -12.94 -19.52 -30.66
CA GLY A 109 -11.98 -20.59 -30.40
C GLY A 109 -11.61 -21.39 -31.65
N PHE A 110 -12.59 -21.73 -32.50
CA PHE A 110 -12.34 -22.44 -33.75
C PHE A 110 -11.49 -21.62 -34.72
N TYR A 111 -11.75 -20.32 -34.86
CA TYR A 111 -10.89 -19.43 -35.66
C TYR A 111 -9.47 -19.32 -35.09
N ALA A 112 -9.32 -19.24 -33.77
CA ALA A 112 -8.01 -19.13 -33.14
C ALA A 112 -7.18 -20.42 -33.27
N LEU A 113 -7.80 -21.60 -33.16
CA LEU A 113 -7.11 -22.89 -33.25
C LEU A 113 -6.85 -23.31 -34.70
N SER A 114 -7.82 -23.13 -35.59
CA SER A 114 -7.73 -23.55 -37.01
C SER A 114 -7.33 -25.02 -37.21
N GLU A 115 -7.73 -25.91 -36.30
CA GLU A 115 -7.47 -27.35 -36.38
C GLU A 115 -8.71 -28.14 -36.78
N SER A 116 -8.51 -29.32 -37.37
CA SER A 116 -9.59 -30.19 -37.85
C SER A 116 -10.32 -30.94 -36.74
N ASP A 117 -9.68 -31.17 -35.59
CA ASP A 117 -10.24 -31.89 -34.44
C ASP A 117 -10.00 -31.07 -33.17
N VAL A 118 -11.08 -30.71 -32.47
CA VAL A 118 -11.05 -29.81 -31.30
C VAL A 118 -11.83 -30.44 -30.16
N ARG A 119 -11.22 -30.50 -28.97
CA ARG A 119 -11.92 -30.90 -27.74
C ARG A 119 -12.39 -29.69 -26.96
N VAL A 120 -13.68 -29.68 -26.63
CA VAL A 120 -14.34 -28.61 -25.88
C VAL A 120 -14.59 -29.12 -24.46
N ARG A 121 -13.99 -28.46 -23.47
CA ARG A 121 -14.33 -28.66 -22.05
C ARG A 121 -15.44 -27.70 -21.65
N ALA A 122 -16.49 -28.23 -21.05
CA ALA A 122 -17.65 -27.47 -20.59
C ALA A 122 -18.02 -27.89 -19.17
N ARG A 123 -18.96 -27.16 -18.54
CA ARG A 123 -19.58 -27.62 -17.29
C ARG A 123 -20.65 -28.66 -17.61
N LYS A 124 -20.84 -29.64 -16.72
CA LYS A 124 -21.86 -30.69 -16.88
C LYS A 124 -23.26 -30.15 -17.11
N ALA A 125 -23.62 -29.06 -16.42
CA ALA A 125 -24.93 -28.42 -16.56
C ALA A 125 -25.17 -27.83 -17.97
N ASP A 126 -24.12 -27.52 -18.71
CA ASP A 126 -24.18 -26.81 -19.98
C ASP A 126 -24.02 -27.74 -21.20
N TYR A 127 -23.81 -29.05 -21.00
CA TYR A 127 -23.54 -30.02 -22.06
C TYR A 127 -24.56 -30.01 -23.21
N GLU A 128 -25.86 -29.98 -22.90
CA GLU A 128 -26.90 -29.99 -23.92
C GLU A 128 -26.81 -28.75 -24.82
N ILE A 129 -26.66 -27.56 -24.20
CA ILE A 129 -26.57 -26.29 -24.91
C ILE A 129 -25.26 -26.21 -25.71
N VAL A 130 -24.17 -26.72 -25.15
CA VAL A 130 -22.86 -26.75 -25.83
C VAL A 130 -22.87 -27.68 -27.04
N ARG A 131 -23.53 -28.85 -26.98
CA ARG A 131 -23.67 -29.74 -28.16
C ARG A 131 -24.41 -29.04 -29.30
N GLU A 132 -25.50 -28.34 -29.00
CA GLU A 132 -26.23 -27.56 -30.01
C GLU A 132 -25.39 -26.39 -30.56
N ALA A 133 -24.67 -25.68 -29.68
CA ALA A 133 -23.82 -24.56 -30.06
C ALA A 133 -22.63 -24.99 -30.92
N ILE A 134 -22.03 -26.17 -30.65
CA ILE A 134 -20.96 -26.77 -31.46
C ILE A 134 -21.45 -26.99 -32.89
N GLY A 135 -22.62 -27.61 -33.07
CA GLY A 135 -23.17 -27.86 -34.40
C GLY A 135 -23.39 -26.56 -35.18
N ALA A 136 -23.95 -25.54 -34.53
CA ALA A 136 -24.17 -24.24 -35.14
C ALA A 136 -22.87 -23.47 -35.45
N ALA A 137 -21.86 -23.57 -34.58
CA ALA A 137 -20.56 -22.91 -34.77
C ALA A 137 -19.71 -23.61 -35.84
N ALA A 138 -19.72 -24.94 -35.90
CA ALA A 138 -19.00 -25.71 -36.93
C ALA A 138 -19.56 -25.44 -38.34
N ALA A 139 -20.89 -25.31 -38.47
CA ALA A 139 -21.52 -24.93 -39.73
C ALA A 139 -21.08 -23.53 -40.20
N GLU A 140 -21.09 -22.55 -39.30
CA GLU A 140 -20.66 -21.18 -39.61
C GLU A 140 -19.15 -21.09 -39.88
N TYR A 141 -18.34 -21.87 -39.17
CA TYR A 141 -16.90 -21.96 -39.42
C TYR A 141 -16.61 -22.51 -40.82
N LYS A 142 -17.28 -23.62 -41.20
CA LYS A 142 -17.17 -24.23 -42.54
C LYS A 142 -17.59 -23.26 -43.63
N GLU A 143 -18.67 -22.51 -43.43
CA GLU A 143 -19.14 -21.51 -44.39
C GLU A 143 -18.10 -20.41 -44.64
N LYS A 144 -17.45 -19.89 -43.57
CA LYS A 144 -16.51 -18.76 -43.72
C LYS A 144 -15.09 -19.16 -44.11
N THR A 145 -14.62 -20.34 -43.70
CA THR A 145 -13.22 -20.76 -43.92
C THR A 145 -13.06 -21.86 -44.96
N GLY A 146 -14.14 -22.53 -45.35
CA GLY A 146 -14.11 -23.68 -46.25
C GLY A 146 -13.49 -24.95 -45.66
N SER A 147 -13.08 -24.93 -44.39
CA SER A 147 -12.47 -26.06 -43.67
C SER A 147 -13.44 -26.63 -42.64
N GLU A 148 -13.41 -27.95 -42.44
CA GLU A 148 -14.26 -28.61 -41.45
C GLU A 148 -13.57 -28.71 -40.10
N VAL A 149 -14.35 -28.57 -39.03
CA VAL A 149 -13.91 -28.77 -37.63
C VAL A 149 -14.81 -29.81 -37.00
N ALA A 150 -14.21 -30.93 -36.59
CA ALA A 150 -14.85 -31.90 -35.72
C ALA A 150 -14.62 -31.45 -34.27
N ALA A 151 -15.67 -30.98 -33.60
CA ALA A 151 -15.58 -30.63 -32.19
C ALA A 151 -16.28 -31.67 -31.31
N THR A 152 -15.57 -32.20 -30.32
CA THR A 152 -16.10 -33.19 -29.35
C THR A 152 -16.06 -32.61 -27.94
N ILE A 153 -17.05 -32.97 -27.11
CA ILE A 153 -17.02 -32.57 -25.69
C ILE A 153 -16.15 -33.57 -24.93
N ASP A 154 -15.22 -33.06 -24.15
CA ASP A 154 -14.42 -33.87 -23.23
C ASP A 154 -15.21 -34.11 -21.94
N GLU A 155 -15.69 -35.35 -21.77
CA GLU A 155 -16.49 -35.78 -20.60
C GLU A 155 -15.62 -36.37 -19.48
N GLU A 156 -14.29 -36.46 -19.67
CA GLU A 156 -13.36 -36.98 -18.66
C GLU A 156 -12.81 -35.87 -17.74
N ASP A 157 -12.67 -34.64 -18.25
CA ASP A 157 -12.14 -33.48 -17.52
C ASP A 157 -13.06 -32.26 -17.60
N ASP A 158 -14.08 -32.24 -16.73
CA ASP A 158 -15.07 -31.18 -16.64
C ASP A 158 -14.53 -29.87 -16.07
N LEU A 159 -15.09 -28.75 -16.56
CA LEU A 159 -14.92 -27.48 -15.86
C LEU A 159 -15.60 -27.54 -14.48
N PRO A 160 -14.98 -26.96 -13.43
CA PRO A 160 -15.59 -26.91 -12.12
C PRO A 160 -16.99 -26.28 -12.17
N ASP A 161 -17.93 -26.84 -11.40
CA ASP A 161 -19.19 -26.17 -11.12
C ASP A 161 -18.87 -24.85 -10.41
N GLY A 162 -19.21 -23.73 -11.06
CA GLY A 162 -18.81 -22.38 -10.65
C GLY A 162 -19.17 -22.04 -9.21
N ARG A 163 -18.46 -21.05 -8.65
CA ARG A 163 -18.66 -20.52 -7.29
C ARG A 163 -19.99 -19.79 -7.11
#